data_AF-A0A1J5KI93-F1
#
_entry.id   AF-A0A1J5KI93-F1
#
_cell.length_a   1.000
_cell.length_b   1.000
_cell.length_c   1.000
_cell.angle_alpha   90.00
_cell.angle_beta   90.00
_cell.angle_gamma   90.00
#
_symmetry.space_group_name_H-M   'P 1'
#
loop_
_entity.id
_entity.type
_entity.pdbx_description
1 polymer ?
#
loop_
_entity_poly.entity_id
_entity_poly.type
_entity_poly.pdbx_seq_one_letter_code
_entity_poly.pdbx_strand_id
1 'polypeptide(L)'
;MKKTWLTLASMLVLLSFVSCSESHFREDKIFAGGLYVKKIDLNKGKQIYTEYCMPCHGVDGDGKGVASKAMKVPPRDFTQGVFKFGEVVAGELPHDKHLYTILEKGLHGTAMLPWDLTEKQMYQVVQYIKTFAPQVWEGKDKTLGEQIVMTKNPYGPAHRQAAIEAGKKVYHGDAACWSCHKAYVPAKELAKLSGMSVSDIDEDAYKTKLQETEWGYKSLPPDFTWNTVRSAETVEELFIRLSAGVGGTAMPSWKETVTDEQIWALSHYVKYLMDLKDSPERKEFMRNLK
;
A
#
# COMPACT_ATOMS: atom_id res chain seq x y z
N MET A 1 67.55 -14.08 -49.15
CA MET A 1 68.07 -14.07 -47.76
C MET A 1 67.24 -13.09 -46.93
N LYS A 2 66.64 -13.60 -45.83
CA LYS A 2 66.13 -12.90 -44.60
C LYS A 2 64.99 -11.87 -44.83
N LYS A 3 63.70 -12.22 -44.71
CA LYS A 3 62.91 -12.41 -43.47
C LYS A 3 63.25 -11.40 -42.36
N THR A 4 62.58 -10.25 -42.36
CA THR A 4 62.40 -9.38 -41.19
C THR A 4 61.18 -9.85 -40.43
N TRP A 5 61.45 -10.44 -39.27
CA TRP A 5 60.49 -11.08 -38.39
C TRP A 5 60.01 -10.06 -37.35
N LEU A 6 58.69 -9.95 -37.23
CA LEU A 6 57.90 -9.49 -36.09
C LEU A 6 58.65 -8.74 -34.97
N THR A 7 58.48 -7.42 -34.93
CA THR A 7 58.36 -6.64 -33.70
C THR A 7 56.96 -6.02 -33.66
N LEU A 8 55.95 -6.88 -33.47
CA LEU A 8 54.55 -6.51 -33.24
C LEU A 8 54.17 -6.91 -31.80
N ALA A 9 55.00 -6.48 -30.87
CA ALA A 9 54.71 -6.49 -29.44
C ALA A 9 54.88 -5.05 -28.95
N SER A 10 53.89 -4.55 -28.20
CA SER A 10 53.82 -3.20 -27.62
C SER A 10 53.44 -2.06 -28.56
N MET A 11 52.19 -2.05 -29.03
CA MET A 11 51.42 -0.80 -29.03
C MET A 11 50.08 -1.04 -28.35
N LEU A 12 50.16 -1.01 -27.03
CA LEU A 12 49.07 -0.94 -26.09
C LEU A 12 48.38 0.43 -26.28
N VAL A 13 47.19 0.46 -26.86
CA VAL A 13 46.17 1.47 -26.54
C VAL A 13 44.85 0.69 -26.54
N LEU A 14 44.47 0.07 -25.42
CA LEU A 14 43.63 0.71 -24.41
C LEU A 14 42.51 1.56 -25.05
N LEU A 15 41.77 0.99 -26.01
CA LEU A 15 40.35 1.25 -26.11
C LEU A 15 39.70 0.63 -24.87
N SER A 16 39.92 1.32 -23.75
CA SER A 16 39.12 1.22 -22.56
C SER A 16 37.68 1.27 -23.06
N PHE A 17 36.99 0.14 -22.98
CA PHE A 17 35.54 0.13 -22.96
C PHE A 17 35.15 0.90 -21.71
N VAL A 18 35.21 2.23 -21.77
CA VAL A 18 34.43 3.10 -20.92
C VAL A 18 33.01 2.77 -21.37
N SER A 19 32.46 1.72 -20.76
CA SER A 19 31.03 1.59 -20.63
C SER A 19 30.61 2.87 -19.95
N CYS A 20 30.22 3.86 -20.75
CA CYS A 20 29.49 5.01 -20.27
C CYS A 20 28.17 4.45 -19.76
N SER A 21 28.15 3.90 -18.54
CA SER A 21 26.93 3.92 -17.76
C SER A 21 26.64 5.41 -17.58
N GLU A 22 25.77 5.97 -18.42
CA GLU A 22 25.30 7.33 -18.21
C GLU A 22 24.75 7.43 -16.79
N SER A 23 25.50 8.09 -15.91
CA SER A 23 25.02 8.39 -14.57
C SER A 23 23.94 9.46 -14.72
N HIS A 24 22.68 9.03 -14.62
CA HIS A 24 21.52 9.88 -14.75
C HIS A 24 21.54 11.03 -13.74
N PHE A 25 21.79 10.72 -12.47
CA PHE A 25 21.92 11.72 -11.42
C PHE A 25 23.37 12.16 -11.28
N ARG A 26 23.60 13.47 -11.43
CA ARG A 26 24.93 14.10 -11.30
C ARG A 26 25.14 14.78 -9.96
N GLU A 27 24.05 15.04 -9.25
CA GLU A 27 23.98 15.75 -7.98
C GLU A 27 23.22 14.93 -6.94
N ASP A 28 23.57 15.16 -5.68
CA ASP A 28 22.89 14.59 -4.53
C ASP A 28 21.56 15.32 -4.30
N LYS A 29 20.60 14.68 -3.62
CA LYS A 29 19.27 15.25 -3.37
C LYS A 29 18.95 15.27 -1.88
N ILE A 30 18.06 16.18 -1.50
CA ILE A 30 17.49 16.23 -0.14
C ILE A 30 16.00 15.98 -0.27
N PHE A 31 15.50 14.98 0.45
CA PHE A 31 14.09 14.62 0.50
C PHE A 31 13.42 15.00 1.83
N ALA A 32 12.10 14.84 1.87
CA ALA A 32 11.28 15.04 3.04
C ALA A 32 11.86 14.38 4.30
N GLY A 33 11.75 15.08 5.43
CA GLY A 33 12.41 14.70 6.69
C GLY A 33 13.91 15.06 6.73
N GLY A 34 14.40 15.87 5.78
CA GLY A 34 15.80 16.31 5.73
C GLY A 34 16.78 15.21 5.30
N LEU A 35 16.28 14.17 4.62
CA LEU A 35 17.08 13.02 4.22
C LEU A 35 18.01 13.37 3.05
N TYR A 36 19.31 13.36 3.30
CA TYR A 36 20.33 13.55 2.27
C TYR A 36 20.64 12.23 1.55
N VAL A 37 20.47 12.20 0.23
CA VAL A 37 20.65 11.01 -0.61
C VAL A 37 21.72 11.27 -1.67
N LYS A 38 22.75 10.41 -1.68
CA LYS A 38 23.84 10.51 -2.64
C LYS A 38 23.39 10.11 -4.05
N LYS A 39 23.93 10.78 -5.07
CA LYS A 39 23.71 10.44 -6.48
C LYS A 39 24.05 9.00 -6.83
N ILE A 40 25.01 8.39 -6.14
CA ILE A 40 25.36 6.98 -6.36
C ILE A 40 24.20 6.06 -5.97
N ASP A 41 23.49 6.36 -4.88
CA ASP A 41 22.33 5.59 -4.45
C ASP A 41 21.13 5.82 -5.37
N LEU A 42 20.93 7.04 -5.86
CA LEU A 42 19.88 7.35 -6.86
C LEU A 42 20.13 6.64 -8.19
N ASN A 43 21.37 6.62 -8.68
CA ASN A 43 21.71 5.91 -9.91
C ASN A 43 21.57 4.38 -9.73
N LYS A 44 21.92 3.85 -8.55
CA LYS A 44 21.70 2.42 -8.27
C LYS A 44 20.22 2.09 -8.14
N GLY A 45 19.44 2.97 -7.51
CA GLY A 45 17.98 2.88 -7.44
C GLY A 45 17.32 2.90 -8.81
N LYS A 46 17.79 3.76 -9.72
CA LYS A 46 17.34 3.79 -11.12
C LYS A 46 17.57 2.45 -11.81
N GLN A 47 18.76 1.84 -11.63
CA GLN A 47 19.06 0.53 -12.20
C GLN A 47 18.08 -0.53 -11.70
N ILE A 48 17.88 -0.61 -10.38
CA ILE A 48 16.95 -1.56 -9.74
C ILE A 48 15.51 -1.33 -10.26
N TYR A 49 15.07 -0.08 -10.31
CA TYR A 49 13.75 0.27 -10.84
C TYR A 49 13.58 -0.15 -12.30
N THR A 50 14.57 0.11 -13.13
CA THR A 50 14.54 -0.21 -14.57
C THR A 50 14.42 -1.72 -14.79
N GLU A 51 15.13 -2.50 -13.97
CA GLU A 51 15.16 -3.96 -14.08
C GLU A 51 13.87 -4.62 -13.55
N TYR A 52 13.35 -4.15 -12.42
CA TYR A 52 12.31 -4.86 -11.68
C TYR A 52 10.95 -4.16 -11.67
N CYS A 53 10.92 -2.83 -11.62
CA CYS A 53 9.69 -2.07 -11.35
C CYS A 53 9.07 -1.47 -12.62
N MET A 54 9.92 -1.00 -13.53
CA MET A 54 9.55 -0.29 -14.77
C MET A 54 8.57 -1.06 -15.67
N PRO A 55 8.65 -2.40 -15.85
CA PRO A 55 7.69 -3.11 -16.69
C PRO A 55 6.23 -2.90 -16.26
N CYS A 56 5.99 -2.69 -14.96
CA CYS A 56 4.68 -2.43 -14.39
C CYS A 56 4.44 -0.93 -14.21
N HIS A 57 5.37 -0.23 -13.54
CA HIS A 57 5.19 1.16 -13.12
C HIS A 57 5.54 2.21 -14.19
N GLY A 58 6.09 1.80 -15.33
CA GLY A 58 6.39 2.69 -16.45
C GLY A 58 7.77 3.33 -16.36
N VAL A 59 8.30 3.79 -17.51
CA VAL A 59 9.59 4.50 -17.61
C VAL A 59 9.52 5.82 -16.82
N ASP A 60 8.38 6.50 -16.91
CA ASP A 60 8.11 7.79 -16.28
C ASP A 60 7.50 7.66 -14.88
N GLY A 61 7.37 6.44 -14.34
CA GLY A 61 6.77 6.20 -13.03
C GLY A 61 5.26 6.42 -12.98
N ASP A 62 4.60 6.57 -14.13
CA ASP A 62 3.18 6.95 -14.25
C ASP A 62 2.18 5.79 -14.12
N GLY A 63 2.67 4.59 -13.77
CA GLY A 63 1.87 3.38 -13.66
C GLY A 63 1.47 2.76 -15.01
N LYS A 64 1.97 3.27 -16.15
CA LYS A 64 1.60 2.82 -17.51
C LYS A 64 2.65 1.93 -18.16
N GLY A 65 3.38 1.13 -17.37
CA GLY A 65 4.32 0.14 -17.88
C GLY A 65 3.63 -0.88 -18.80
N VAL A 66 4.38 -1.54 -19.68
CA VAL A 66 3.81 -2.46 -20.68
C VAL A 66 2.94 -3.56 -20.06
N ALA A 67 3.30 -4.04 -18.87
CA ALA A 67 2.56 -5.06 -18.14
C ALA A 67 1.25 -4.53 -17.51
N SER A 68 1.13 -3.23 -17.26
CA SER A 68 -0.05 -2.61 -16.62
C SER A 68 -1.34 -2.80 -17.42
N LYS A 69 -1.25 -2.89 -18.76
CA LYS A 69 -2.41 -2.94 -19.67
C LYS A 69 -3.32 -4.15 -19.44
N ALA A 70 -2.77 -5.25 -18.93
CA ALA A 70 -3.51 -6.48 -18.65
C ALA A 70 -3.99 -6.57 -17.19
N MET A 71 -3.69 -5.56 -16.35
CA MET A 71 -3.98 -5.59 -14.92
C MET A 71 -5.33 -4.97 -14.60
N LYS A 72 -6.14 -5.66 -13.79
CA LYS A 72 -7.42 -5.13 -13.26
C LYS A 72 -7.21 -3.99 -12.26
N VAL A 73 -6.12 -4.03 -11.51
CA VAL A 73 -5.71 -2.98 -10.58
C VAL A 73 -4.49 -2.32 -11.19
N PRO A 74 -4.54 -1.02 -11.53
CA PRO A 74 -3.39 -0.36 -12.12
C PRO A 74 -2.24 -0.29 -11.10
N PRO A 75 -0.98 -0.42 -11.56
CA PRO A 75 0.19 -0.09 -10.76
C PRO A 75 0.12 1.33 -10.20
N ARG A 76 0.84 1.59 -9.11
CA ARG A 76 0.92 2.93 -8.54
C ARG A 76 1.58 3.89 -9.54
N ASP A 77 0.88 4.99 -9.81
CA ASP A 77 1.46 6.21 -10.39
C ASP A 77 2.24 6.96 -9.29
N PHE A 78 3.56 6.97 -9.42
CA PHE A 78 4.48 7.63 -8.50
C PHE A 78 4.62 9.13 -8.76
N THR A 79 4.19 9.65 -9.92
CA THR A 79 4.27 11.08 -10.26
C THR A 79 3.41 11.97 -9.38
N GLN A 80 2.42 11.35 -8.73
CA GLN A 80 1.50 11.98 -7.77
C GLN A 80 2.13 12.15 -6.39
N GLY A 81 3.22 11.42 -6.09
CA GLY A 81 3.88 11.45 -4.79
C GLY A 81 3.08 10.86 -3.62
N VAL A 82 1.89 10.30 -3.87
CA VAL A 82 1.02 9.72 -2.84
C VAL A 82 1.15 8.21 -2.79
N PHE A 83 1.43 7.67 -1.60
CA PHE A 83 1.42 6.22 -1.35
C PHE A 83 0.17 5.82 -0.56
N LYS A 84 -0.57 4.83 -1.08
CA LYS A 84 -1.81 4.32 -0.47
C LYS A 84 -1.63 3.77 0.94
N PHE A 85 -0.51 3.07 1.17
CA PHE A 85 -0.37 2.14 2.28
C PHE A 85 0.72 2.56 3.28
N GLY A 86 0.74 3.83 3.66
CA GLY A 86 1.58 4.32 4.76
C GLY A 86 1.02 3.98 6.15
N GLU A 87 1.86 4.13 7.17
CA GLU A 87 1.47 4.16 8.60
C GLU A 87 1.53 5.59 9.16
N VAL A 88 1.03 6.51 8.35
CA VAL A 88 0.77 7.92 8.69
C VAL A 88 -0.67 8.21 8.27
N VAL A 89 -1.25 9.33 8.72
CA VAL A 89 -2.61 9.70 8.31
C VAL A 89 -2.68 9.82 6.78
N ALA A 90 -3.74 9.29 6.18
CA ALA A 90 -3.96 9.31 4.74
C ALA A 90 -3.86 10.75 4.19
N GLY A 91 -2.96 10.95 3.23
CA GLY A 91 -2.64 12.27 2.66
C GLY A 91 -1.27 12.79 3.11
N GLU A 92 -0.72 12.27 4.20
CA GLU A 92 0.63 12.61 4.65
C GLU A 92 1.71 11.74 3.99
N LEU A 93 2.96 12.21 4.07
CA LEU A 93 4.11 11.51 3.48
C LEU A 93 4.60 10.38 4.40
N PRO A 94 4.58 9.11 3.95
CA PRO A 94 5.07 8.00 4.76
C PRO A 94 6.58 7.99 4.91
N HIS A 95 7.02 7.32 5.97
CA HIS A 95 8.43 7.03 6.22
C HIS A 95 8.92 5.86 5.38
N ASP A 96 10.21 5.86 5.04
CA ASP A 96 10.80 4.88 4.11
C ASP A 96 10.62 3.43 4.55
N LYS A 97 10.71 3.18 5.86
CA LYS A 97 10.55 1.82 6.40
C LYS A 97 9.21 1.19 6.02
N HIS A 98 8.16 1.99 5.86
CA HIS A 98 6.86 1.51 5.36
C HIS A 98 6.91 1.07 3.91
N LEU A 99 7.61 1.85 3.08
CA LEU A 99 7.77 1.52 1.68
C LEU A 99 8.63 0.25 1.54
N TYR A 100 9.60 0.03 2.45
CA TYR A 100 10.36 -1.22 2.51
C TYR A 100 9.46 -2.40 2.85
N THR A 101 8.58 -2.29 3.84
CA THR A 101 7.63 -3.36 4.16
C THR A 101 6.72 -3.71 2.97
N ILE A 102 6.31 -2.73 2.15
CA ILE A 102 5.56 -3.01 0.91
C ILE A 102 6.44 -3.75 -0.11
N LEU A 103 7.72 -3.41 -0.23
CA LEU A 103 8.65 -4.14 -1.12
C LEU A 103 8.89 -5.58 -0.61
N GLU A 104 9.06 -5.77 0.70
CA GLU A 104 9.33 -7.07 1.33
C GLU A 104 8.11 -8.00 1.27
N LYS A 105 6.90 -7.49 1.56
CA LYS A 105 5.68 -8.30 1.66
C LYS A 105 4.83 -8.28 0.39
N GLY A 106 5.07 -7.34 -0.52
CA GLY A 106 4.17 -7.08 -1.63
C GLY A 106 2.80 -6.54 -1.17
N LEU A 107 1.83 -6.62 -2.08
CA LEU A 107 0.44 -6.26 -1.85
C LEU A 107 -0.46 -7.42 -2.27
N HIS A 108 -1.11 -8.04 -1.30
CA HIS A 108 -1.92 -9.24 -1.50
C HIS A 108 -3.03 -9.04 -2.53
N GLY A 109 -3.25 -10.04 -3.37
CA GLY A 109 -4.26 -9.98 -4.43
C GLY A 109 -3.92 -9.01 -5.56
N THR A 110 -2.65 -8.61 -5.72
CA THR A 110 -2.15 -7.78 -6.82
C THR A 110 -0.89 -8.38 -7.45
N ALA A 111 -0.43 -7.79 -8.56
CA ALA A 111 0.84 -8.17 -9.20
C ALA A 111 2.08 -7.59 -8.49
N MET A 112 1.90 -6.78 -7.44
CA MET A 112 3.01 -6.28 -6.63
C MET A 112 3.42 -7.37 -5.62
N LEU A 113 4.24 -8.30 -6.07
CA LEU A 113 4.72 -9.42 -5.26
C LEU A 113 5.83 -8.98 -4.29
N PRO A 114 6.12 -9.79 -3.25
CA PRO A 114 7.36 -9.69 -2.48
C PRO A 114 8.61 -9.61 -3.36
N TRP A 115 9.53 -8.71 -3.04
CA TRP A 115 10.81 -8.57 -3.72
C TRP A 115 11.96 -9.05 -2.84
N ASP A 116 12.85 -9.87 -3.42
CA ASP A 116 14.10 -10.29 -2.78
C ASP A 116 15.17 -9.20 -2.95
N LEU A 117 15.03 -8.12 -2.19
CA LEU A 117 15.96 -6.99 -2.16
C LEU A 117 16.56 -6.83 -0.77
N THR A 118 17.86 -6.55 -0.71
CA THR A 118 18.50 -6.13 0.55
C THR A 118 17.95 -4.77 1.01
N GLU A 119 18.04 -4.47 2.31
CA GLU A 119 17.62 -3.16 2.84
C GLU A 119 18.29 -1.98 2.13
N LYS A 120 19.56 -2.14 1.72
CA LYS A 120 20.26 -1.13 0.92
C LYS A 120 19.65 -0.95 -0.47
N GLN A 121 19.27 -2.03 -1.14
CA GLN A 121 18.61 -1.96 -2.45
C GLN A 121 17.21 -1.35 -2.34
N MET A 122 16.47 -1.69 -1.27
CA MET A 122 15.17 -1.08 -0.99
C MET A 122 15.29 0.42 -0.73
N TYR A 123 16.27 0.85 0.08
CA TYR A 123 16.60 2.26 0.25
C TYR A 123 16.85 2.94 -1.10
N GLN A 124 17.74 2.38 -1.91
CA GLN A 124 18.12 2.95 -3.21
C GLN A 124 16.92 3.10 -4.15
N VAL A 125 16.10 2.06 -4.32
CA VAL A 125 14.95 2.11 -5.23
C VAL A 125 13.85 3.03 -4.70
N VAL A 126 13.60 3.07 -3.39
CA VAL A 126 12.62 4.00 -2.80
C VAL A 126 13.05 5.45 -2.99
N GLN A 127 14.32 5.78 -2.77
CA GLN A 127 14.78 7.16 -3.02
C GLN A 127 14.67 7.54 -4.49
N TYR A 128 14.96 6.61 -5.41
CA TYR A 128 14.74 6.85 -6.83
C TYR A 128 13.26 7.06 -7.16
N ILE A 129 12.35 6.24 -6.61
CA ILE A 129 10.89 6.38 -6.84
C ILE A 129 10.39 7.76 -6.43
N LYS A 130 10.87 8.32 -5.31
CA LYS A 130 10.50 9.67 -4.88
C LYS A 130 10.87 10.76 -5.89
N THR A 131 11.86 10.54 -6.75
CA THR A 131 12.26 11.51 -7.79
C THR A 131 11.21 11.69 -8.89
N PHE A 132 10.20 10.81 -8.99
CA PHE A 132 9.09 10.99 -9.92
C PHE A 132 8.12 12.12 -9.49
N ALA A 133 8.15 12.53 -8.22
CA ALA A 133 7.30 13.59 -7.68
C ALA A 133 8.12 14.61 -6.85
N PRO A 134 9.06 15.34 -7.47
CA PRO A 134 9.97 16.24 -6.76
C PRO A 134 9.24 17.35 -5.99
N GLN A 135 8.10 17.84 -6.50
CA GLN A 135 7.29 18.85 -5.84
C GLN A 135 6.70 18.40 -4.49
N VAL A 136 6.54 17.08 -4.32
CA VAL A 136 6.03 16.45 -3.10
C VAL A 136 7.17 16.05 -2.17
N TRP A 137 8.22 15.42 -2.72
CA TRP A 137 9.24 14.74 -1.92
C TRP A 137 10.56 15.47 -1.77
N GLU A 138 10.96 16.34 -2.71
CA GLU A 138 12.26 17.00 -2.67
C GLU A 138 12.17 18.35 -1.94
N GLY A 139 13.12 18.58 -1.04
CA GLY A 139 13.19 19.78 -0.22
C GLY A 139 13.31 19.49 1.27
N LYS A 140 14.15 20.29 1.95
CA LYS A 140 14.31 20.24 3.42
C LYS A 140 13.08 20.76 4.17
N ASP A 141 12.23 21.51 3.48
CA ASP A 141 10.95 22.05 3.95
C ASP A 141 9.83 21.02 3.93
N LYS A 142 10.00 19.88 3.25
CA LYS A 142 9.01 18.81 3.19
C LYS A 142 9.08 17.97 4.47
N THR A 143 7.93 17.79 5.11
CA THR A 143 7.80 17.05 6.37
C THR A 143 7.15 15.69 6.15
N LEU A 144 7.64 14.68 6.88
CA LEU A 144 6.98 13.39 6.95
C LEU A 144 5.77 13.48 7.89
N GLY A 145 4.79 12.61 7.66
CA GLY A 145 3.63 12.48 8.53
C GLY A 145 3.98 11.93 9.91
N GLU A 146 3.08 12.17 10.87
CA GLU A 146 3.21 11.58 12.20
C GLU A 146 2.91 10.08 12.12
N GLN A 147 3.82 9.27 12.66
CA GLN A 147 3.65 7.82 12.63
C GLN A 147 2.49 7.41 13.51
N ILE A 148 1.64 6.53 12.99
CA ILE A 148 0.60 5.90 13.78
C ILE A 148 1.25 5.01 14.83
N VAL A 149 1.12 5.40 16.08
CA VAL A 149 1.55 4.59 17.22
C VAL A 149 0.40 3.69 17.66
N MET A 150 0.68 2.39 17.71
CA MET A 150 -0.25 1.38 18.18
C MET A 150 -0.38 1.43 19.70
N THR A 151 -1.62 1.50 20.20
CA THR A 151 -1.89 1.40 21.64
C THR A 151 -1.90 -0.06 22.09
N LYS A 152 -1.90 -0.29 23.40
CA LYS A 152 -2.04 -1.65 23.94
C LYS A 152 -3.43 -2.20 23.60
N ASN A 153 -3.47 -3.37 22.97
CA ASN A 153 -4.71 -4.10 22.68
C ASN A 153 -5.47 -4.43 23.98
N PRO A 154 -6.68 -3.90 24.21
CA PRO A 154 -7.40 -4.06 25.46
C PRO A 154 -8.08 -5.44 25.59
N TYR A 155 -8.28 -6.17 24.50
CA TYR A 155 -9.06 -7.41 24.51
C TYR A 155 -8.23 -8.68 24.78
N GLY A 156 -6.93 -8.66 24.46
CA GLY A 156 -6.06 -9.84 24.59
C GLY A 156 -6.61 -11.11 23.91
N PRO A 157 -5.94 -12.27 24.05
CA PRO A 157 -6.43 -13.52 23.45
C PRO A 157 -7.74 -14.04 24.06
N ALA A 158 -7.94 -13.83 25.36
CA ALA A 158 -9.07 -14.38 26.11
C ALA A 158 -10.42 -13.69 25.84
N HIS A 159 -10.43 -12.44 25.37
CA HIS A 159 -11.66 -11.69 25.09
C HIS A 159 -11.88 -11.41 23.60
N ARG A 160 -11.30 -12.25 22.72
CA ARG A 160 -11.47 -12.12 21.25
C ARG A 160 -12.94 -12.02 20.83
N GLN A 161 -13.83 -12.84 21.39
CA GLN A 161 -15.25 -12.79 21.02
C GLN A 161 -15.92 -11.48 21.44
N ALA A 162 -15.56 -10.93 22.60
CA ALA A 162 -16.06 -9.63 23.03
C ALA A 162 -15.58 -8.51 22.10
N ALA A 163 -14.32 -8.57 21.65
CA ALA A 163 -13.76 -7.65 20.67
C ALA A 163 -14.51 -7.70 19.33
N ILE A 164 -14.80 -8.91 18.83
CA ILE A 164 -15.55 -9.15 17.59
C ILE A 164 -16.96 -8.54 17.70
N GLU A 165 -17.67 -8.77 18.80
CA GLU A 165 -19.02 -8.21 19.01
C GLU A 165 -19.01 -6.68 19.16
N ALA A 166 -18.00 -6.13 19.83
CA ALA A 166 -17.80 -4.68 19.92
C ALA A 166 -17.51 -4.09 18.53
N GLY A 167 -16.60 -4.69 17.77
CA GLY A 167 -16.24 -4.25 16.42
C GLY A 167 -17.40 -4.33 15.43
N LYS A 168 -18.24 -5.37 15.54
CA LYS A 168 -19.47 -5.49 14.76
C LYS A 168 -20.41 -4.29 14.96
N LYS A 169 -20.54 -3.81 16.20
CA LYS A 169 -21.36 -2.63 16.51
C LYS A 169 -20.77 -1.37 15.91
N VAL A 170 -19.47 -1.14 16.09
CA VAL A 170 -18.78 0.04 15.53
C VAL A 170 -18.86 0.03 13.99
N TYR A 171 -18.64 -1.11 13.35
CA TYR A 171 -18.66 -1.24 11.89
C TYR A 171 -20.03 -0.87 11.29
N HIS A 172 -21.12 -1.30 11.92
CA HIS A 172 -22.47 -1.10 11.40
C HIS A 172 -23.16 0.17 11.92
N GLY A 173 -22.74 0.66 13.08
CA GLY A 173 -23.22 1.89 13.72
C GLY A 173 -22.21 3.03 13.56
N ASP A 174 -21.43 3.29 14.61
CA ASP A 174 -20.59 4.48 14.78
C ASP A 174 -19.73 4.86 13.56
N ALA A 175 -19.07 3.88 12.93
CA ALA A 175 -18.20 4.12 11.77
C ALA A 175 -18.93 3.92 10.43
N ALA A 176 -20.12 3.34 10.42
CA ALA A 176 -20.94 3.05 9.24
C ALA A 176 -20.13 2.52 8.04
N CYS A 177 -19.16 1.62 8.26
CA CYS A 177 -18.25 1.10 7.24
C CYS A 177 -19.00 0.43 6.07
N TRP A 178 -20.18 -0.12 6.36
CA TRP A 178 -21.12 -0.72 5.40
C TRP A 178 -21.70 0.28 4.36
N SER A 179 -21.50 1.58 4.55
CA SER A 179 -21.90 2.58 3.54
C SER A 179 -21.12 2.42 2.24
N CYS A 180 -19.85 2.02 2.33
CA CYS A 180 -18.94 1.75 1.21
C CYS A 180 -18.62 0.25 1.05
N HIS A 181 -18.43 -0.44 2.18
CA HIS A 181 -18.22 -1.89 2.23
C HIS A 181 -19.55 -2.63 2.33
N LYS A 182 -19.52 -3.96 2.32
CA LYS A 182 -20.72 -4.78 2.51
C LYS A 182 -21.18 -4.74 3.98
N ALA A 183 -22.50 -4.74 4.21
CA ALA A 183 -23.09 -5.07 5.49
C ALA A 183 -22.99 -6.57 5.78
N TYR A 184 -22.60 -6.90 7.01
CA TYR A 184 -22.31 -8.25 7.48
C TYR A 184 -23.22 -8.67 8.64
N VAL A 185 -24.40 -8.05 8.73
CA VAL A 185 -25.49 -8.39 9.65
C VAL A 185 -26.83 -8.34 8.91
N PRO A 186 -27.88 -9.06 9.36
CA PRO A 186 -29.21 -9.02 8.73
C PRO A 186 -29.84 -7.62 8.81
N ALA A 187 -30.81 -7.32 7.92
CA ALA A 187 -31.38 -5.98 7.79
C ALA A 187 -31.99 -5.44 9.10
N LYS A 188 -32.62 -6.31 9.89
CA LYS A 188 -33.17 -5.95 11.21
C LYS A 188 -32.08 -5.54 12.21
N GLU A 189 -30.95 -6.22 12.20
CA GLU A 189 -29.82 -5.89 13.06
C GLU A 189 -29.11 -4.64 12.56
N LEU A 190 -28.93 -4.49 11.24
CA LEU A 190 -28.35 -3.30 10.64
C LEU A 190 -29.16 -2.05 10.99
N ALA A 191 -30.49 -2.08 10.83
CA ALA A 191 -31.38 -0.98 11.21
C ALA A 191 -31.20 -0.57 12.67
N LYS A 192 -31.11 -1.55 13.57
CA LYS A 192 -30.90 -1.31 15.00
C LYS A 192 -29.53 -0.66 15.28
N LEU A 193 -28.48 -1.10 14.60
CA LEU A 193 -27.11 -0.60 14.82
C LEU A 193 -26.87 0.77 14.17
N SER A 194 -27.43 1.01 12.98
CA SER A 194 -27.28 2.27 12.24
C SER A 194 -28.28 3.35 12.66
N GLY A 195 -29.34 2.98 13.39
CA GLY A 195 -30.44 3.89 13.75
C GLY A 195 -31.41 4.18 12.59
N MET A 196 -31.32 3.43 11.49
CA MET A 196 -32.20 3.56 10.33
C MET A 196 -33.47 2.71 10.44
N SER A 197 -34.48 2.99 9.63
CA SER A 197 -35.61 2.08 9.46
C SER A 197 -35.19 0.86 8.63
N VAL A 198 -35.77 -0.31 8.92
CA VAL A 198 -35.57 -1.52 8.10
C VAL A 198 -36.04 -1.29 6.65
N SER A 199 -37.04 -0.44 6.44
CA SER A 199 -37.53 -0.07 5.10
C SER A 199 -36.49 0.66 4.24
N ASP A 200 -35.51 1.28 4.87
CA ASP A 200 -34.51 2.12 4.20
C ASP A 200 -33.25 1.32 3.85
N ILE A 201 -33.23 0.02 4.19
CA ILE A 201 -32.14 -0.90 3.89
C ILE A 201 -32.51 -1.69 2.65
N ASP A 202 -31.86 -1.36 1.55
CA ASP A 202 -32.00 -2.07 0.29
C ASP A 202 -30.90 -3.14 0.10
N GLU A 203 -30.93 -3.82 -1.05
CA GLU A 203 -29.92 -4.83 -1.40
C GLU A 203 -28.52 -4.24 -1.59
N ASP A 204 -28.39 -2.93 -1.83
CA ASP A 204 -27.10 -2.29 -2.06
C ASP A 204 -26.30 -2.13 -0.77
N ALA A 205 -26.95 -2.17 0.40
CA ALA A 205 -26.27 -2.32 1.69
C ALA A 205 -25.41 -3.61 1.75
N TYR A 206 -25.76 -4.64 0.97
CA TYR A 206 -25.05 -5.92 0.95
C TYR A 206 -24.07 -6.08 -0.22
N LYS A 207 -23.79 -5.00 -0.95
CA LYS A 207 -22.85 -4.96 -2.08
C LYS A 207 -21.69 -4.02 -1.74
N THR A 208 -20.49 -4.33 -2.24
CA THR A 208 -19.40 -3.35 -2.23
C THR A 208 -19.65 -2.32 -3.32
N LYS A 209 -19.42 -1.04 -3.00
CA LYS A 209 -19.72 0.07 -3.91
C LYS A 209 -18.43 0.64 -4.49
N LEU A 210 -18.43 0.94 -5.78
CA LEU A 210 -17.30 1.62 -6.42
C LEU A 210 -17.10 3.00 -5.78
N GLN A 211 -15.88 3.27 -5.34
CA GLN A 211 -15.46 4.53 -4.74
C GLN A 211 -14.58 5.30 -5.70
N GLU A 212 -14.77 6.61 -5.77
CA GLU A 212 -13.85 7.48 -6.51
C GLU A 212 -12.45 7.45 -5.88
N THR A 213 -11.44 7.72 -6.70
CA THR A 213 -10.07 7.95 -6.25
C THR A 213 -9.57 9.26 -6.83
N GLU A 214 -8.53 9.81 -6.23
CA GLU A 214 -7.90 11.06 -6.70
C GLU A 214 -7.23 10.92 -8.08
N TRP A 215 -7.12 9.70 -8.61
CA TRP A 215 -6.42 9.39 -9.87
C TRP A 215 -7.37 9.12 -11.04
N GLY A 216 -8.63 9.53 -10.94
CA GLY A 216 -9.58 9.47 -12.06
C GLY A 216 -10.04 8.06 -12.43
N TYR A 217 -9.81 7.06 -11.57
CA TYR A 217 -10.41 5.73 -11.69
C TYR A 217 -11.14 5.35 -10.42
N LYS A 218 -12.14 4.46 -10.53
CA LYS A 218 -12.88 3.96 -9.37
C LYS A 218 -12.18 2.75 -8.77
N SER A 219 -12.16 2.67 -7.45
CA SER A 219 -11.68 1.52 -6.69
C SER A 219 -12.82 0.81 -6.00
N LEU A 220 -12.81 -0.52 -6.03
CA LEU A 220 -13.77 -1.33 -5.29
C LEU A 220 -13.14 -1.71 -3.94
N PRO A 221 -13.78 -1.37 -2.80
CA PRO A 221 -13.37 -1.87 -1.49
C PRO A 221 -13.47 -3.40 -1.43
N PRO A 222 -12.64 -4.08 -0.63
CA PRO A 222 -12.71 -5.53 -0.49
C PRO A 222 -14.03 -5.95 0.16
N ASP A 223 -14.60 -7.05 -0.33
CA ASP A 223 -15.49 -7.90 0.47
C ASP A 223 -14.60 -8.76 1.36
N PHE A 224 -14.59 -8.49 2.67
CA PHE A 224 -13.71 -9.17 3.62
C PHE A 224 -13.94 -10.68 3.69
N THR A 225 -15.10 -11.19 3.27
CA THR A 225 -15.37 -12.64 3.26
C THR A 225 -14.89 -13.34 1.98
N TRP A 226 -14.36 -12.60 1.00
CA TRP A 226 -14.03 -13.14 -0.33
C TRP A 226 -12.70 -12.62 -0.88
N ASN A 227 -12.42 -11.34 -0.69
CA ASN A 227 -11.22 -10.67 -1.13
C ASN A 227 -10.15 -10.65 -0.04
N THR A 228 -8.89 -10.68 -0.45
CA THR A 228 -7.76 -10.46 0.46
C THR A 228 -7.54 -8.97 0.67
N VAL A 229 -7.27 -8.57 1.91
CA VAL A 229 -6.85 -7.21 2.23
C VAL A 229 -5.40 -7.01 1.78
N ARG A 230 -5.14 -5.94 1.02
CA ARG A 230 -3.87 -5.77 0.30
C ARG A 230 -2.64 -5.63 1.22
N SER A 231 -2.77 -4.88 2.31
CA SER A 231 -1.62 -4.44 3.12
C SER A 231 -1.65 -4.91 4.58
N ALA A 232 -2.55 -5.81 4.94
CA ALA A 232 -2.74 -6.23 6.32
C ALA A 232 -3.31 -7.65 6.38
N GLU A 233 -2.72 -8.47 7.23
CA GLU A 233 -3.14 -9.84 7.51
C GLU A 233 -3.43 -10.07 8.99
N THR A 234 -2.74 -9.36 9.89
CA THR A 234 -2.90 -9.49 11.34
C THR A 234 -3.85 -8.43 11.92
N VAL A 235 -4.29 -8.62 13.17
CA VAL A 235 -5.13 -7.63 13.87
C VAL A 235 -4.36 -6.33 14.08
N GLU A 236 -3.06 -6.43 14.35
CA GLU A 236 -2.14 -5.31 14.53
C GLU A 236 -1.98 -4.49 13.24
N GLU A 237 -1.79 -5.17 12.10
CA GLU A 237 -1.68 -4.50 10.79
C GLU A 237 -3.03 -3.87 10.38
N LEU A 238 -4.15 -4.51 10.73
CA LEU A 238 -5.49 -3.94 10.52
C LEU A 238 -5.71 -2.71 11.39
N PHE A 239 -5.25 -2.71 12.64
CA PHE A 239 -5.33 -1.54 13.52
C PHE A 239 -4.62 -0.35 12.90
N ILE A 240 -3.40 -0.57 12.41
CA ILE A 240 -2.62 0.44 11.73
C ILE A 240 -3.31 0.92 10.45
N ARG A 241 -3.81 0.01 9.62
CA ARG A 241 -4.51 0.36 8.37
C ARG A 241 -5.78 1.16 8.62
N LEU A 242 -6.59 0.79 9.61
CA LEU A 242 -7.80 1.53 9.98
C LEU A 242 -7.44 2.91 10.57
N SER A 243 -6.41 2.98 11.40
CA SER A 243 -5.92 4.24 11.97
C SER A 243 -5.36 5.19 10.91
N ALA A 244 -4.61 4.68 9.93
CA ALA A 244 -3.99 5.47 8.87
C ALA A 244 -4.97 5.85 7.76
N GLY A 245 -5.89 4.96 7.41
CA GLY A 245 -6.68 5.04 6.18
C GLY A 245 -5.92 4.55 4.95
N VAL A 246 -6.42 4.86 3.76
CA VAL A 246 -5.76 4.52 2.48
C VAL A 246 -5.66 5.77 1.61
N GLY A 247 -4.45 6.34 1.56
CA GLY A 247 -4.18 7.61 0.87
C GLY A 247 -4.68 7.63 -0.57
N GLY A 248 -5.27 8.74 -1.00
CA GLY A 248 -5.85 8.97 -2.34
C GLY A 248 -7.06 8.09 -2.70
N THR A 249 -7.68 7.43 -1.72
CA THR A 249 -8.96 6.71 -1.88
C THR A 249 -10.01 7.27 -0.93
N ALA A 250 -11.26 6.86 -1.09
CA ALA A 250 -12.35 7.24 -0.19
C ALA A 250 -12.26 6.63 1.22
N MET A 251 -11.24 5.83 1.56
CA MET A 251 -11.06 5.25 2.90
C MET A 251 -10.23 6.20 3.79
N PRO A 252 -10.85 6.97 4.70
CA PRO A 252 -10.17 7.97 5.52
C PRO A 252 -9.38 7.32 6.66
N SER A 253 -8.64 8.15 7.39
CA SER A 253 -8.16 7.82 8.73
C SER A 253 -9.34 7.73 9.70
N TRP A 254 -9.35 6.69 10.55
CA TRP A 254 -10.38 6.52 11.59
C TRP A 254 -9.92 6.95 12.99
N LYS A 255 -8.64 7.32 13.15
CA LYS A 255 -8.04 7.67 14.45
C LYS A 255 -8.69 8.90 15.12
N GLU A 256 -9.27 9.79 14.35
CA GLU A 256 -9.96 10.99 14.85
C GLU A 256 -11.48 10.83 14.94
N THR A 257 -12.03 9.75 14.38
CA THR A 257 -13.48 9.51 14.28
C THR A 257 -13.96 8.52 15.33
N VAL A 258 -13.14 7.53 15.66
CA VAL A 258 -13.43 6.49 16.67
C VAL A 258 -12.24 6.33 17.61
N THR A 259 -12.48 5.81 18.81
CA THR A 259 -11.42 5.62 19.81
C THR A 259 -10.47 4.49 19.44
N ASP A 260 -9.25 4.50 19.99
CA ASP A 260 -8.29 3.41 19.76
C ASP A 260 -8.85 2.04 20.20
N GLU A 261 -9.66 1.98 21.27
CA GLU A 261 -10.35 0.75 21.67
C GLU A 261 -11.34 0.28 20.59
N GLN A 262 -12.11 1.20 20.01
CA GLN A 262 -13.02 0.89 18.90
C GLN A 262 -12.25 0.43 17.65
N ILE A 263 -11.08 1.01 17.35
CA ILE A 263 -10.22 0.55 16.24
C ILE A 263 -9.71 -0.87 16.50
N TRP A 264 -9.31 -1.19 17.73
CA TRP A 264 -8.95 -2.57 18.09
C TRP A 264 -10.13 -3.53 17.89
N ALA A 265 -11.31 -3.15 18.35
CA ALA A 265 -12.52 -3.94 18.17
C ALA A 265 -12.85 -4.15 16.69
N LEU A 266 -12.81 -3.09 15.87
CA LEU A 266 -12.98 -3.14 14.42
C LEU A 266 -11.94 -4.06 13.76
N SER A 267 -10.69 -4.00 14.19
CA SER A 267 -9.61 -4.83 13.66
C SER A 267 -9.86 -6.32 13.90
N HIS A 268 -10.32 -6.69 15.11
CA HIS A 268 -10.74 -8.06 15.41
C HIS A 268 -11.95 -8.49 14.58
N TYR A 269 -12.93 -7.61 14.38
CA TYR A 269 -14.11 -7.90 13.59
C TYR A 269 -13.79 -8.11 12.10
N VAL A 270 -12.99 -7.21 11.51
CA VAL A 270 -12.52 -7.36 10.12
C VAL A 270 -11.68 -8.62 9.96
N LYS A 271 -10.79 -8.92 10.92
CA LYS A 271 -10.00 -10.16 10.90
C LYS A 271 -10.89 -11.40 10.96
N TYR A 272 -11.94 -11.39 11.79
CA TYR A 272 -12.92 -12.46 11.84
C TYR A 272 -13.61 -12.67 10.48
N LEU A 273 -14.04 -11.59 9.81
CA LEU A 273 -14.63 -11.68 8.47
C LEU A 273 -13.64 -12.22 7.42
N MET A 274 -12.38 -11.80 7.50
CA MET A 274 -11.29 -12.33 6.67
C MET A 274 -11.07 -13.83 6.90
N ASP A 275 -11.18 -14.30 8.14
CA ASP A 275 -11.01 -15.72 8.49
C ASP A 275 -12.15 -16.61 8.02
N LEU A 276 -13.32 -16.04 7.70
CA LEU A 276 -14.39 -16.77 7.02
C LEU A 276 -14.04 -17.06 5.56
N LYS A 277 -13.08 -16.35 4.96
CA LYS A 277 -12.67 -16.65 3.58
C LYS A 277 -12.17 -18.08 3.50
N ASP A 278 -12.69 -18.83 2.52
CA ASP A 278 -12.40 -20.25 2.30
C ASP A 278 -12.83 -21.21 3.42
N SER A 279 -13.59 -20.72 4.42
CA SER A 279 -14.13 -21.55 5.51
C SER A 279 -15.50 -22.17 5.15
N PRO A 280 -15.84 -23.37 5.66
CA PRO A 280 -17.17 -23.96 5.49
C PRO A 280 -18.29 -23.09 6.07
N GLU A 281 -18.02 -22.40 7.17
CA GLU A 281 -18.95 -21.56 7.92
C GLU A 281 -19.38 -20.33 7.11
N ARG A 282 -18.56 -19.87 6.16
CA ARG A 282 -18.88 -18.74 5.29
C ARG A 282 -20.21 -18.90 4.58
N LYS A 283 -20.51 -20.08 4.05
CA LYS A 283 -21.74 -20.30 3.29
C LYS A 283 -22.95 -20.06 4.18
N GLU A 284 -22.89 -20.54 5.42
CA GLU A 284 -23.96 -20.33 6.40
C GLU A 284 -24.07 -18.88 6.82
N PHE A 285 -22.94 -18.27 7.15
CA PHE A 285 -22.85 -16.84 7.47
C PHE A 285 -23.52 -15.98 6.38
N MET A 286 -23.20 -16.23 5.11
CA MET A 286 -23.76 -15.47 3.98
C MET A 286 -25.25 -15.77 3.73
N ARG A 287 -25.74 -16.97 4.05
CA ARG A 287 -27.18 -17.28 4.00
C ARG A 287 -27.96 -16.47 5.04
N ASN A 288 -27.38 -16.28 6.22
CA ASN A 288 -28.02 -15.59 7.34
C ASN A 288 -28.08 -14.07 7.17
N LEU A 289 -27.41 -13.49 6.16
CA LEU A 289 -27.51 -12.06 5.85
C LEU A 289 -28.79 -11.68 5.07
N LYS A 290 -29.48 -12.65 4.46
CA LYS A 290 -30.65 -12.43 3.61
C LYS A 290 -31.96 -12.61 4.37
#